data_AF-A0A6L6GA89-F1
#
_entry.id   AF-A0A6L6GA89-F1
#
_cell.length_a   1.000
_cell.length_b   1.000
_cell.length_c   1.000
_cell.angle_alpha   90.00
_cell.angle_beta   90.00
_cell.angle_gamma   90.00
#
_symmetry.space_group_name_H-M   'P 1'
#
loop_
_entity.id
_entity.type
_entity.pdbx_description
1 polymer ?
#
loop_
_entity_poly.entity_id
_entity_poly.type
_entity_poly.pdbx_seq_one_letter_code
_entity_poly.pdbx_strand_id
1 'polypeptide(L)'
;MSKKSLENLKPFNRLPKEELSKISSKAGKASGVSRRNKAALRMALDTLLSLEVSNPQIKQELENMGLTPDNQTLLALRTFQNAIKGNQKATELIIKTVSNKDVLDIDEQKEKIKGLSLENKKTELKMVKSKNSIVIVSEWKDDVDES
;
A
#
# COMPACT_ATOMS: atom_id res chain seq x y z
N MET A 1 -0.95 13.76 -7.63
CA MET A 1 -0.87 13.12 -8.97
C MET A 1 -1.15 14.17 -10.03
N SER A 2 -0.32 14.29 -11.06
CA SER A 2 -0.53 15.25 -12.15
C SER A 2 -1.75 14.87 -12.99
N LYS A 3 -2.61 15.83 -13.35
CA LYS A 3 -3.82 15.62 -14.18
C LYS A 3 -3.51 14.88 -15.49
N LYS A 4 -2.30 15.06 -16.03
CA LYS A 4 -1.79 14.42 -17.25
C LYS A 4 -1.75 12.88 -17.20
N SER A 5 -1.60 12.29 -16.01
CA SER A 5 -1.50 10.83 -15.85
C SER A 5 -2.85 10.11 -15.99
N LEU A 6 -3.97 10.83 -15.89
CA LEU A 6 -5.31 10.26 -15.88
C LEU A 6 -6.01 10.34 -17.25
N GLU A 7 -5.49 11.11 -18.19
CA GLU A 7 -6.10 11.34 -19.51
C GLU A 7 -6.26 10.06 -20.34
N ASN A 8 -5.40 9.05 -20.12
CA ASN A 8 -5.38 7.81 -20.91
C ASN A 8 -6.15 6.64 -20.27
N LEU A 9 -6.82 6.83 -19.13
CA LEU A 9 -7.53 5.76 -18.44
C LEU A 9 -9.01 5.74 -18.84
N LYS A 10 -9.47 4.60 -19.38
CA LYS A 10 -10.90 4.36 -19.62
C LYS A 10 -11.57 3.95 -18.30
N PRO A 11 -12.64 4.65 -17.86
CA PRO A 11 -13.33 4.29 -16.64
C PRO A 11 -14.17 3.01 -16.84
N PHE A 12 -14.24 2.17 -15.80
CA PHE A 12 -14.88 0.84 -15.87
C PHE A 12 -16.36 0.88 -16.29
N ASN A 13 -17.07 1.97 -15.99
CA ASN A 13 -18.47 2.15 -16.39
C ASN A 13 -18.69 2.34 -17.90
N ARG A 14 -17.63 2.54 -18.68
CA ARG A 14 -17.68 2.71 -20.15
C ARG A 14 -17.25 1.45 -20.92
N LEU A 15 -16.85 0.39 -20.22
CA LEU A 15 -16.40 -0.87 -20.84
C LEU A 15 -17.57 -1.85 -20.98
N PRO A 16 -17.64 -2.66 -22.04
CA PRO A 16 -18.66 -3.69 -22.20
C PRO A 16 -18.50 -4.78 -21.12
N LYS A 17 -19.61 -5.37 -20.71
CA LYS A 17 -19.69 -6.34 -19.59
C LYS A 17 -18.73 -7.52 -19.75
N GLU A 18 -18.53 -8.00 -20.98
CA GLU A 18 -17.61 -9.09 -21.28
C GLU A 18 -16.14 -8.71 -21.07
N GLU A 19 -15.73 -7.52 -21.52
CA GLU A 19 -14.36 -7.03 -21.31
C GLU A 19 -14.09 -6.78 -19.83
N LEU A 20 -15.08 -6.24 -19.10
CA LEU A 20 -15.01 -6.08 -17.65
C LEU A 20 -14.80 -7.42 -16.94
N SER A 21 -15.54 -8.46 -17.34
CA SER A 21 -15.39 -9.80 -16.79
C SER A 21 -13.99 -10.37 -17.04
N LYS A 22 -13.46 -10.22 -18.27
CA LYS A 22 -12.11 -10.66 -18.63
C LYS A 22 -11.03 -9.90 -17.85
N ILE A 23 -11.14 -8.58 -17.72
CA ILE A 23 -10.19 -7.75 -16.97
C ILE A 23 -10.23 -8.11 -15.48
N SER A 24 -11.42 -8.19 -14.89
CA SER A 24 -11.62 -8.57 -13.48
C SER A 24 -11.03 -9.95 -13.20
N SER A 25 -11.29 -10.92 -14.07
CA SER A 25 -10.75 -12.27 -13.95
C SER A 25 -9.22 -12.29 -14.02
N LYS A 26 -8.61 -11.55 -14.97
CA LYS A 26 -7.15 -11.41 -15.06
C LYS A 26 -6.55 -10.74 -13.83
N ALA A 27 -7.18 -9.66 -13.35
CA ALA A 27 -6.75 -8.95 -12.14
C ALA A 27 -6.86 -9.84 -10.89
N GLY A 28 -7.95 -10.59 -10.75
CA GLY A 28 -8.14 -11.55 -9.66
C GLY A 28 -7.10 -12.67 -9.67
N LYS A 29 -6.82 -13.25 -10.84
CA LYS A 29 -5.76 -14.26 -11.01
C LYS A 29 -4.39 -13.70 -10.65
N ALA A 30 -4.03 -12.54 -11.19
CA ALA A 30 -2.75 -11.90 -10.92
C ALA A 30 -2.58 -11.54 -9.43
N SER A 31 -3.63 -11.00 -8.80
CA SER A 31 -3.64 -10.71 -7.37
C SER A 31 -3.50 -12.00 -6.54
N GLY A 32 -4.20 -13.06 -6.91
CA GLY A 32 -4.10 -14.37 -6.27
C GLY A 32 -2.69 -14.97 -6.36
N VAL A 33 -2.05 -14.89 -7.52
CA VAL A 33 -0.65 -15.30 -7.71
C VAL A 33 0.28 -14.48 -6.82
N SER A 34 0.15 -13.15 -6.81
CA SER A 34 0.95 -12.27 -5.95
C SER A 34 0.78 -12.60 -4.46
N ARG A 35 -0.46 -12.83 -4.01
CA ARG A 35 -0.76 -13.22 -2.62
C ARG A 35 -0.10 -14.55 -2.25
N ARG A 36 -0.17 -15.56 -3.12
CA ARG A 36 0.48 -16.86 -2.92
C ARG A 36 2.00 -16.74 -2.88
N ASN A 37 2.60 -15.98 -3.80
CA ASN A 37 4.04 -15.75 -3.80
C ASN A 37 4.50 -15.05 -2.51
N LYS A 38 3.72 -14.06 -2.03
CA LYS A 38 4.00 -13.39 -0.75
C LYS A 38 3.86 -14.34 0.44
N ALA A 39 2.91 -15.28 0.41
CA ALA A 39 2.76 -16.29 1.46
C ALA A 39 3.94 -17.29 1.44
N ALA A 40 4.32 -17.79 0.25
CA ALA A 40 5.46 -18.67 0.08
C ALA A 40 6.78 -18.02 0.55
N LEU A 41 6.99 -16.73 0.20
CA LEU A 41 8.15 -15.97 0.67
C LEU A 41 8.17 -15.83 2.20
N ARG A 42 7.01 -15.58 2.84
CA ARG A 42 6.94 -15.53 4.30
C ARG A 42 7.34 -16.86 4.92
N MET A 43 6.76 -17.96 4.46
CA MET A 43 7.10 -19.30 4.95
C MET A 43 8.59 -19.62 4.80
N ALA A 44 9.17 -19.28 3.65
CA ALA A 44 10.60 -19.45 3.41
C ALA A 44 11.44 -18.60 4.37
N LEU A 45 11.08 -17.34 4.58
CA LEU A 45 11.78 -16.45 5.51
C LEU A 45 11.65 -16.92 6.96
N ASP A 46 10.46 -17.32 7.39
CA ASP A 46 10.21 -17.85 8.75
C ASP A 46 11.08 -19.07 9.00
N THR A 47 11.23 -19.94 7.99
CA THR A 47 12.11 -21.10 8.06
C THR A 47 13.57 -20.66 8.21
N LEU A 48 14.07 -19.78 7.33
CA LEU A 48 15.45 -19.31 7.35
C LEU A 48 15.81 -18.58 8.65
N LEU A 49 14.90 -17.79 9.20
CA LEU A 49 15.09 -17.05 10.46
C LEU A 49 15.14 -17.99 11.66
N SER A 50 14.40 -19.10 11.63
CA SER A 50 14.38 -20.10 12.71
C SER A 50 15.59 -21.05 12.69
N LEU A 51 16.34 -21.10 11.59
CA LEU A 51 17.56 -21.92 11.51
C LEU A 51 18.68 -21.36 12.40
N GLU A 52 19.54 -22.25 12.86
CA GLU A 52 20.75 -21.87 13.57
C GLU A 52 21.74 -21.11 12.67
N VAL A 53 22.53 -20.24 13.30
CA VAL A 53 23.60 -19.50 12.63
C VAL A 53 24.69 -20.46 12.15
N SER A 54 25.01 -20.40 10.86
CA SER A 54 26.00 -21.30 10.25
C SER A 54 27.45 -21.02 10.66
N ASN A 55 27.77 -19.79 11.10
CA ASN A 55 29.12 -19.42 11.50
C ASN A 55 29.36 -19.74 12.99
N PRO A 56 30.32 -20.64 13.32
CA PRO A 56 30.55 -21.08 14.69
C PRO A 56 31.02 -19.96 15.64
N GLN A 57 31.76 -18.97 15.13
CA GLN A 57 32.23 -17.84 15.95
C GLN A 57 31.05 -16.95 16.38
N ILE A 58 30.14 -16.66 15.45
CA ILE A 58 28.95 -15.85 15.72
C ILE A 58 28.01 -16.61 16.67
N LYS A 59 27.89 -17.92 16.50
CA LYS A 59 27.11 -18.78 17.41
C LYS A 59 27.63 -18.67 18.85
N GLN A 60 28.95 -18.80 19.05
CA GLN A 60 29.56 -18.62 20.38
C GLN A 60 29.38 -17.19 20.91
N GLU A 61 29.49 -16.16 20.06
CA GLU A 61 29.24 -14.77 20.47
C GLU A 61 27.82 -14.59 21.03
N LEU A 62 26.80 -15.15 20.35
CA LEU A 62 25.41 -15.10 20.80
C LEU A 62 25.21 -15.88 22.11
N GLU A 63 25.74 -17.10 22.20
CA GLU A 63 25.66 -17.92 23.41
C GLU A 63 26.32 -17.25 24.62
N ASN A 64 27.48 -16.60 24.43
CA ASN A 64 28.16 -15.84 25.48
C ASN A 64 27.34 -14.63 25.96
N MET A 65 26.49 -14.06 25.11
CA MET A 65 25.54 -13.01 25.47
C MET A 65 24.26 -13.56 26.13
N GLY A 66 24.12 -14.88 26.28
CA GLY A 66 22.92 -15.54 26.77
C GLY A 66 21.76 -15.53 25.76
N LEU A 67 22.07 -15.36 24.47
CA LEU A 67 21.10 -15.28 23.39
C LEU A 67 21.00 -16.61 22.63
N THR A 68 19.83 -16.85 22.04
CA THR A 68 19.61 -18.01 21.17
C THR A 68 20.43 -17.88 19.88
N PRO A 69 21.18 -18.91 19.45
CA PRO A 69 22.04 -18.85 18.27
C PRO A 69 21.28 -19.08 16.95
N ASP A 70 20.11 -18.45 16.80
CA ASP A 70 19.30 -18.49 15.58
C ASP A 70 19.52 -17.24 14.70
N ASN A 71 19.14 -17.34 13.43
CA ASN A 71 19.31 -16.25 12.48
C ASN A 71 18.42 -15.04 12.80
N GLN A 72 17.27 -15.26 13.45
CA GLN A 72 16.39 -14.20 13.92
C GLN A 72 17.08 -13.31 14.95
N THR A 73 17.70 -13.91 15.97
CA THR A 73 18.39 -13.18 17.03
C THR A 73 19.64 -12.49 16.50
N LEU A 74 20.36 -13.15 15.59
CA LEU A 74 21.47 -12.51 14.89
C LEU A 74 21.03 -11.26 14.11
N LEU A 75 19.92 -11.32 13.38
CA LEU A 75 19.37 -10.18 12.65
C LEU A 75 18.97 -9.03 13.59
N ALA A 76 18.34 -9.35 14.72
CA ALA A 76 17.97 -8.37 15.74
C ALA A 76 19.22 -7.69 16.33
N LEU A 77 20.27 -8.46 16.67
CA LEU A 77 21.52 -7.91 17.19
C LEU A 77 22.20 -6.99 16.18
N ARG A 78 22.30 -7.40 14.90
CA ARG A 78 22.94 -6.59 13.84
C ARG A 78 22.16 -5.32 13.54
N THR A 79 20.83 -5.39 13.52
CA THR A 79 19.99 -4.19 13.34
C THR A 79 20.16 -3.21 14.50
N PHE A 80 20.20 -3.70 15.74
CA PHE A 80 20.50 -2.90 16.91
C PHE A 80 21.90 -2.24 16.84
N GLN A 81 22.94 -3.01 16.52
CA GLN A 81 24.30 -2.47 16.33
C GLN A 81 24.34 -1.38 15.26
N ASN A 82 23.63 -1.56 14.14
CA ASN A 82 23.54 -0.55 13.09
C ASN A 82 22.78 0.70 13.53
N ALA A 83 21.72 0.54 14.33
CA ALA A 83 21.00 1.67 14.92
C ALA A 83 21.90 2.49 15.84
N ILE A 84 22.67 1.84 16.73
CA ILE A 84 23.66 2.52 17.59
C ILE A 84 24.68 3.30 16.76
N LYS A 85 25.09 2.76 15.60
CA LYS A 85 26.02 3.44 14.67
C LYS A 85 25.38 4.61 13.90
N GLY A 86 24.14 4.99 14.19
CA GLY A 86 23.46 6.12 13.57
C GLY A 86 22.64 5.78 12.32
N ASN A 87 22.37 4.51 12.03
CA ASN A 87 21.49 4.15 10.93
C ASN A 87 20.02 4.44 11.30
N GLN A 88 19.48 5.55 10.79
CA GLN A 88 18.11 5.98 11.05
C GLN A 88 17.07 4.93 10.62
N LYS A 89 17.28 4.23 9.50
CA LYS A 89 16.34 3.19 9.03
C LYS A 89 16.31 1.98 9.97
N ALA A 90 17.47 1.56 10.49
CA ALA A 90 17.54 0.50 11.49
C ALA A 90 16.87 0.93 12.80
N THR A 91 17.06 2.18 13.20
CA THR A 91 16.40 2.77 14.37
C THR A 91 14.88 2.77 14.21
N GLU A 92 14.38 3.25 13.06
CA GLU A 92 12.95 3.20 12.74
C GLU A 92 12.40 1.77 12.74
N LEU A 93 13.15 0.80 12.22
CA LEU A 93 12.74 -0.60 12.20
C LEU A 93 12.57 -1.13 13.63
N ILE A 94 13.53 -0.87 14.51
CA ILE A 94 13.47 -1.26 15.92
C ILE A 94 12.29 -0.59 16.61
N ILE A 95 12.13 0.73 16.43
CA ILE A 95 10.99 1.47 16.99
C ILE A 95 9.68 0.83 16.53
N LYS A 96 9.49 0.62 15.22
CA LYS A 96 8.26 0.00 14.67
C LYS A 96 7.99 -1.42 15.17
N THR A 97 9.04 -2.17 15.51
CA THR A 97 8.93 -3.56 15.96
C THR A 97 8.66 -3.65 17.46
N VAL A 98 9.24 -2.76 18.26
CA VAL A 98 9.09 -2.72 19.73
C VAL A 98 7.85 -1.91 20.14
N SER A 99 7.50 -0.86 19.39
CA SER A 99 6.31 -0.08 19.66
C SER A 99 5.06 -0.91 19.33
N ASN A 100 4.37 -1.37 20.36
CA ASN A 100 3.00 -1.84 20.19
C ASN A 100 2.14 -0.61 19.88
N LYS A 101 1.43 -0.62 18.74
CA LYS A 101 0.34 0.34 18.54
C LYS A 101 -0.81 -0.11 19.43
N ASP A 102 -1.29 0.77 20.29
CA ASP A 102 -2.46 0.47 21.11
C ASP A 102 -3.70 0.27 20.22
N VAL A 103 -4.66 -0.53 20.67
CA VAL A 103 -5.91 -0.79 19.93
C VAL A 103 -6.63 0.52 19.60
N LEU A 104 -6.55 1.50 20.49
CA LEU A 104 -7.07 2.85 20.31
C LEU A 104 -6.38 3.60 19.17
N ASP A 105 -5.06 3.49 19.01
CA ASP A 105 -4.31 4.10 17.90
C ASP A 105 -4.72 3.50 16.54
N ILE A 106 -5.01 2.20 16.52
CA ILE A 106 -5.46 1.50 15.31
C ILE A 106 -6.85 1.98 14.90
N ASP A 107 -7.76 2.12 15.86
CA ASP A 107 -9.13 2.56 15.60
C ASP A 107 -9.20 4.03 15.21
N GLU A 108 -8.41 4.90 15.85
CA GLU A 108 -8.26 6.30 15.42
C GLU A 108 -7.74 6.38 13.97
N GLN A 109 -6.73 5.56 13.62
CA GLN A 109 -6.22 5.50 12.23
C GLN A 109 -7.30 5.06 11.24
N LYS A 110 -8.14 4.08 11.60
CA LYS A 110 -9.27 3.65 10.76
C LYS A 110 -10.29 4.77 10.57
N GLU A 111 -10.65 5.49 11.64
CA GLU A 111 -11.60 6.60 11.56
C GLU A 111 -11.08 7.75 10.72
N LYS A 112 -9.79 8.11 10.89
CA LYS A 112 -9.13 9.13 10.07
C LYS A 112 -9.11 8.75 8.59
N ILE A 113 -8.81 7.48 8.27
CA ILE A 113 -8.86 6.97 6.89
C ILE A 113 -10.28 7.02 6.33
N LYS A 114 -11.31 6.64 7.12
CA LYS A 114 -12.72 6.74 6.70
C LYS A 114 -13.11 8.20 6.43
N GLY A 115 -12.72 9.13 7.30
CA GLY A 115 -12.95 10.57 7.14
C GLY A 115 -12.34 11.08 5.83
N LEU A 116 -11.06 10.80 5.60
CA LEU A 116 -10.37 11.17 4.35
C LEU A 116 -11.04 10.57 3.11
N SER A 117 -11.48 9.31 3.18
CA SER A 117 -12.16 8.63 2.08
C SER A 117 -13.50 9.29 1.74
N LEU A 118 -14.28 9.65 2.76
CA LEU A 118 -15.55 10.36 2.59
C LEU A 118 -15.35 11.77 2.02
N GLU A 119 -14.32 12.48 2.49
CA GLU A 119 -13.97 13.80 2.00
C GLU A 119 -13.51 13.75 0.53
N ASN A 120 -12.67 12.78 0.17
CA ASN A 120 -12.28 12.52 -1.22
C ASN A 120 -13.50 12.20 -2.10
N LYS A 121 -14.45 11.40 -1.60
CA LYS A 121 -15.69 11.10 -2.33
C LYS A 121 -16.58 12.33 -2.52
N LYS A 122 -16.69 13.19 -1.50
CA LYS A 122 -17.44 14.45 -1.58
C LYS A 122 -16.79 15.42 -2.56
N THR A 123 -15.46 15.54 -2.54
CA THR A 123 -14.73 16.40 -3.48
C THR A 123 -14.85 15.88 -4.92
N GLU A 124 -14.78 14.56 -5.15
CA GLU A 124 -15.07 13.94 -6.44
C GLU A 124 -16.48 14.28 -6.95
N LEU A 125 -17.51 14.13 -6.11
CA LEU A 125 -18.90 14.44 -6.47
C LEU A 125 -19.09 15.93 -6.79
N LYS A 126 -18.49 16.83 -6.01
CA LYS A 126 -18.51 18.28 -6.29
C LYS A 126 -17.81 18.60 -7.62
N MET A 127 -16.69 17.95 -7.92
CA MET A 127 -16.00 18.11 -9.19
C MET A 127 -16.82 17.59 -10.39
N VAL A 128 -17.58 16.50 -10.23
CA VAL A 128 -18.48 15.99 -11.27
C VAL A 128 -19.66 16.94 -11.49
N LYS A 129 -20.28 17.45 -10.42
CA LYS A 129 -21.40 18.41 -10.52
C LYS A 129 -20.99 19.73 -11.16
N SER A 130 -19.80 20.24 -10.83
CA SER A 130 -19.24 21.46 -11.42
C SER A 130 -18.86 21.30 -12.90
N LYS A 131 -18.55 20.09 -13.36
CA LYS A 131 -18.32 19.80 -14.79
C LYS A 131 -19.62 19.74 -15.57
N ASN A 132 -20.69 19.19 -15.00
CA ASN A 132 -22.00 19.13 -15.65
C ASN A 132 -22.72 20.49 -15.73
N SER A 133 -22.36 21.47 -14.88
CA SER A 133 -22.95 22.82 -14.93
C SER A 133 -22.32 23.73 -15.99
N ILE A 134 -21.23 23.32 -16.65
CA ILE A 134 -20.67 24.02 -17.81
C ILE A 134 -21.25 23.38 -19.08
N VAL A 135 -22.56 23.55 -19.27
CA VAL A 135 -23.20 23.46 -20.58
C VAL A 135 -23.65 24.88 -20.87
N ILE A 136 -22.78 25.65 -21.52
CA ILE A 136 -23.16 26.96 -22.06
C ILE A 136 -24.10 26.64 -23.23
N VAL A 137 -25.38 26.91 -23.02
CA VAL A 137 -26.41 26.92 -24.05
C VAL A 137 -26.08 28.06 -25.01
N SER A 138 -25.36 27.75 -26.08
CA SER A 138 -25.26 28.62 -27.27
C SER A 138 -26.07 27.99 -28.39
N GLU A 139 -27.36 27.82 -28.15
CA GLU A 139 -28.34 27.59 -29.21
C GLU A 139 -29.62 28.33 -28.80
N TRP A 140 -29.57 29.65 -28.94
CA TRP A 140 -30.76 30.45 -29.17
C TRP A 140 -30.66 30.97 -30.60
N LYS A 141 -31.40 30.25 -31.43
CA LYS A 141 -31.86 30.56 -32.77
C LYS A 141 -32.71 31.83 -32.71
N ASP A 142 -32.53 32.72 -33.67
CA ASP A 142 -33.63 33.49 -34.24
C ASP A 142 -33.29 33.69 -35.73
N ASP A 143 -33.76 32.72 -36.52
CA ASP A 143 -34.14 32.98 -37.89
C ASP A 143 -35.33 33.97 -37.82
N VAL A 144 -35.16 35.19 -38.31
CA VAL A 144 -36.28 36.08 -38.68
C VAL A 144 -35.98 36.66 -40.07
N ASP A 145 -36.57 35.98 -41.05
CA ASP A 145 -37.16 36.36 -42.33
C ASP A 145 -36.72 37.62 -43.11
N GLU A 146 -36.46 37.36 -44.39
CA GLU A 146 -36.79 38.11 -45.63
C GLU A 146 -36.65 39.64 -45.67
N SER A 147 -35.74 40.12 -46.53
CA SER A 147 -36.04 40.92 -47.75
C SER A 147 -34.77 41.20 -48.56
#